data_AF-U5HJR2-F1
#
_entry.id   AF-U5HJR2-F1
#
_cell.length_a   1.000
_cell.length_b   1.000
_cell.length_c   1.000
_cell.angle_alpha   90.00
_cell.angle_beta   90.00
_cell.angle_gamma   90.00
#
_symmetry.space_group_name_H-M   'P 1'
#
loop_
_entity.id
_entity.type
_entity.pdbx_description
1 polymer ?
#
loop_
_entity_poly.entity_id
_entity_poly.type
_entity_poly.pdbx_seq_one_letter_code
_entity_poly.pdbx_strand_id
1 'polypeptide(L)'
;MVDILETIERCKLSDMLASISADGAATEGVIQREVAAIFERKSSNQQAAWKIPPPSLSSSVFSPVEISSVWIGTTPTAMGRDPKHVGKNLLNSSNSGGRAIIGGTGCVGHQDFLTLIRVEDSSRKILYNRDAETRDRQDDNAAHRAFSAATLELAADECNAGNLDQDAVVFLFLCGELHDAIQNRSLQPLERVKRLLTVCYAFEGWSKFVRVFPEYSGDHFLSAATLDGVYKVVNCCIALIRNYRDYWPSEVFLPWRHGTEMVEHFFGSLRKIVPEFDALDFLQAASKISLLMDFSLQVNASQTDSSTGYHHTYDDTTAINLSALGSYPSDTQIIQASQEAVRLARDLLEATKMWPNLVEAGARPPNQFQEDIMVDEDAHDLLVDDPSPAELVDCALDQIRNGATSDRVTLQLEEQAAVESAICALTALDIDVEDMLDSIQTHYDQARQQQAEAEEGNKVQEELNQHYAEFQPAGLHEKAKVNY
;
A
#
# COMPACT_ATOMS: atom_id res chain seq x y z
N MET A 1 7.64 -11.33 -7.90
CA MET A 1 6.71 -11.48 -6.75
C MET A 1 6.70 -12.92 -6.23
N VAL A 2 6.47 -13.94 -7.07
CA VAL A 2 6.48 -15.36 -6.66
C VAL A 2 7.77 -15.72 -5.90
N ASP A 3 8.95 -15.39 -6.45
CA ASP A 3 10.23 -15.70 -5.81
C ASP A 3 10.42 -15.05 -4.42
N ILE A 4 9.87 -13.85 -4.23
CA ILE A 4 9.90 -13.16 -2.93
C ILE A 4 9.05 -13.94 -1.93
N LEU A 5 7.85 -14.36 -2.32
CA LEU A 5 6.94 -15.12 -1.45
C LEU A 5 7.48 -16.52 -1.16
N GLU A 6 8.10 -17.18 -2.13
CA GLU A 6 8.81 -18.44 -1.92
C GLU A 6 10.02 -18.27 -1.00
N THR A 7 10.70 -17.13 -1.07
CA THR A 7 11.80 -16.80 -0.15
C THR A 7 11.28 -16.57 1.26
N ILE A 8 10.18 -15.84 1.43
CA ILE A 8 9.50 -15.67 2.72
C ILE A 8 9.12 -17.02 3.33
N GLU A 9 8.56 -17.93 2.52
CA GLU A 9 8.23 -19.29 2.94
C GLU A 9 9.48 -20.10 3.34
N ARG A 10 10.52 -20.09 2.51
CA ARG A 10 11.81 -20.76 2.80
C ARG A 10 12.47 -20.24 4.07
N CYS A 11 12.35 -18.93 4.33
CA CYS A 11 12.84 -18.27 5.54
C CYS A 11 11.93 -18.48 6.75
N LYS A 12 10.79 -19.17 6.61
CA LYS A 12 9.78 -19.39 7.67
C LYS A 12 9.22 -18.10 8.25
N LEU A 13 9.06 -17.09 7.39
CA LEU A 13 8.49 -15.78 7.74
C LEU A 13 7.03 -15.64 7.27
N SER A 14 6.45 -16.68 6.68
CA SER A 14 5.06 -16.69 6.21
C SER A 14 4.06 -16.33 7.30
N ASP A 15 4.34 -16.71 8.56
CA ASP A 15 3.46 -16.45 9.71
C ASP A 15 3.38 -14.96 10.11
N MET A 16 4.18 -14.11 9.47
CA MET A 16 4.15 -12.66 9.63
C MET A 16 3.45 -11.95 8.45
N LEU A 17 3.03 -12.69 7.41
CA LEU A 17 2.49 -12.11 6.17
C LEU A 17 0.95 -12.09 6.16
N ALA A 18 0.38 -11.04 6.73
CA ALA A 18 -1.08 -10.87 6.81
C ALA A 18 -1.73 -10.43 5.48
N SER A 19 -1.08 -9.54 4.72
CA SER A 19 -1.65 -9.02 3.46
C SER A 19 -0.59 -8.58 2.45
N ILE A 20 -1.01 -8.49 1.19
CA ILE A 20 -0.26 -7.87 0.10
C ILE A 20 -1.18 -6.84 -0.57
N SER A 21 -0.78 -5.58 -0.53
CA SER A 21 -1.56 -4.47 -1.10
C SER A 21 -0.84 -3.85 -2.30
N ALA A 22 -1.62 -3.33 -3.24
CA ALA A 22 -1.14 -2.69 -4.45
C ALA A 22 -1.90 -1.38 -4.72
N ASP A 23 -1.22 -0.40 -5.32
CA ASP A 23 -1.71 0.97 -5.49
C ASP A 23 -2.97 1.02 -6.36
N GLY A 24 -3.01 0.27 -7.46
CA GLY A 24 -4.23 0.24 -8.28
C GLY A 24 -4.04 -0.02 -9.77
N ALA A 25 -2.79 -0.14 -10.24
CA ALA A 25 -2.54 -0.33 -11.66
C ALA A 25 -3.17 -1.64 -12.17
N ALA A 26 -3.53 -1.66 -13.46
CA ALA A 26 -4.13 -2.84 -14.08
C ALA A 26 -3.16 -4.04 -14.04
N THR A 27 -1.88 -3.79 -14.32
CA THR A 27 -0.78 -4.75 -14.26
C THR A 27 -0.64 -5.38 -12.87
N GLU A 28 -0.69 -4.58 -11.81
CA GLU A 28 -0.65 -5.07 -10.43
C GLU A 28 -1.84 -5.98 -10.09
N GLY A 29 -3.03 -5.64 -10.60
CA GLY A 29 -4.22 -6.47 -10.42
C GLY A 29 -4.11 -7.82 -11.14
N VAL A 30 -3.45 -7.86 -12.31
CA VAL A 30 -3.12 -9.10 -13.01
C VAL A 30 -2.11 -9.91 -12.20
N ILE A 31 -1.02 -9.29 -11.74
CA ILE A 31 0.02 -9.95 -10.95
C ILE A 31 -0.57 -10.58 -9.67
N GLN A 32 -1.41 -9.85 -8.93
CA GLN A 32 -2.05 -10.40 -7.73
C GLN A 32 -2.91 -11.63 -8.02
N ARG A 33 -3.66 -11.65 -9.15
CA ARG A 33 -4.48 -12.81 -9.54
C ARG A 33 -3.64 -14.01 -9.95
N GLU A 34 -2.60 -13.80 -10.75
CA GLU A 34 -1.70 -14.88 -11.18
C GLU A 34 -0.96 -15.48 -9.97
N VAL A 35 -0.45 -14.63 -9.07
CA VAL A 35 0.21 -15.06 -7.83
C VAL A 35 -0.77 -15.82 -6.94
N ALA A 36 -1.99 -15.32 -6.75
CA ALA A 36 -3.03 -16.03 -6.01
C ALA A 36 -3.28 -17.43 -6.58
N ALA A 37 -3.48 -17.53 -7.90
CA ALA A 37 -3.73 -18.80 -8.57
C ALA A 37 -2.57 -19.80 -8.43
N ILE A 38 -1.32 -19.33 -8.46
CA ILE A 38 -0.13 -20.17 -8.26
C ILE A 38 -0.11 -20.75 -6.84
N PHE A 39 -0.30 -19.91 -5.82
CA PHE A 39 -0.24 -20.34 -4.42
C PHE A 39 -1.46 -21.18 -4.01
N GLU A 40 -2.65 -20.91 -4.56
CA GLU A 40 -3.84 -21.75 -4.37
C GLU A 40 -3.65 -23.17 -4.92
N ARG A 41 -2.91 -23.34 -6.02
CA ARG A 41 -2.57 -24.66 -6.57
C ARG A 41 -1.53 -25.41 -5.74
N LYS A 42 -0.62 -24.68 -5.10
CA LYS A 42 0.45 -25.26 -4.25
C LYS A 42 -0.05 -25.65 -2.86
N SER A 43 -1.00 -24.88 -2.32
CA SER A 43 -1.51 -25.12 -0.98
C SER A 43 -2.37 -26.38 -0.91
N SER A 44 -2.07 -27.26 0.04
CA SER A 44 -2.97 -28.36 0.44
C SER A 44 -4.17 -27.86 1.25
N ASN A 45 -4.08 -26.65 1.82
CA ASN A 45 -5.17 -25.95 2.49
C ASN A 45 -5.97 -25.15 1.45
N GLN A 46 -6.71 -25.87 0.60
CA GLN A 46 -7.72 -25.23 -0.25
C GLN A 46 -8.95 -24.92 0.59
N GLN A 47 -8.94 -23.79 1.29
CA GLN A 47 -10.18 -23.28 1.87
C GLN A 47 -10.93 -22.53 0.76
N ALA A 48 -12.10 -23.06 0.38
CA ALA A 48 -12.99 -22.35 -0.54
C ALA A 48 -13.29 -20.95 0.01
N ALA A 49 -13.37 -19.96 -0.88
CA ALA A 49 -13.76 -18.60 -0.52
C ALA A 49 -15.01 -18.64 0.37
N TRP A 50 -14.94 -17.99 1.52
CA TRP A 50 -16.05 -17.94 2.44
C TRP A 50 -17.11 -17.00 1.88
N LYS A 51 -18.30 -17.54 1.61
CA LYS A 51 -19.40 -16.78 1.05
C LYS A 51 -20.32 -16.29 2.15
N ILE A 52 -20.48 -14.98 2.24
CA ILE A 52 -21.56 -14.37 3.00
C ILE A 52 -22.81 -14.43 2.12
N PRO A 53 -23.83 -15.22 2.49
CA PRO A 53 -24.99 -15.41 1.64
C PRO A 53 -25.78 -14.10 1.50
N PRO A 54 -26.40 -13.84 0.34
CA PRO A 54 -27.32 -12.73 0.21
C PRO A 54 -28.52 -13.00 1.13
N PRO A 55 -29.03 -11.99 1.86
CA PRO A 55 -30.21 -12.17 2.70
C PRO A 55 -31.42 -12.64 1.89
N SER A 56 -32.25 -13.50 2.49
CA SER A 56 -33.41 -14.14 1.85
C SER A 56 -34.48 -13.16 1.33
N LEU A 57 -34.46 -11.91 1.77
CA LEU A 57 -35.40 -10.86 1.35
C LEU A 57 -35.01 -10.17 0.02
N SER A 58 -33.78 -10.35 -0.47
CA SER A 58 -33.22 -9.57 -1.60
C SER A 58 -32.44 -10.40 -2.63
N SER A 59 -32.63 -11.72 -2.63
CA SER A 59 -31.73 -12.66 -3.32
C SER A 59 -31.64 -12.49 -4.85
N SER A 60 -32.52 -11.70 -5.47
CA SER A 60 -32.44 -11.36 -6.90
C SER A 60 -31.60 -10.11 -7.18
N VAL A 61 -31.41 -9.22 -6.20
CA VAL A 61 -30.73 -7.92 -6.41
C VAL A 61 -29.29 -7.94 -5.90
N PHE A 62 -29.00 -8.62 -4.80
CA PHE A 62 -27.64 -8.67 -4.24
C PHE A 62 -27.02 -10.05 -4.39
N SER A 63 -25.74 -10.08 -4.73
CA SER A 63 -24.96 -11.32 -4.87
C SER A 63 -24.36 -11.72 -3.51
N PRO A 64 -24.01 -13.01 -3.33
CA PRO A 64 -23.15 -13.40 -2.22
C PRO A 64 -21.83 -12.62 -2.23
N VAL A 65 -21.37 -12.16 -1.07
CA VAL A 65 -20.06 -11.52 -0.94
C VAL A 65 -19.03 -12.62 -0.68
N GLU A 66 -18.04 -12.73 -1.57
CA GLU A 66 -16.99 -13.74 -1.49
C GLU A 66 -15.76 -13.17 -0.79
N ILE A 67 -15.44 -13.72 0.38
CA ILE A 67 -14.27 -13.36 1.17
C ILE A 67 -13.22 -14.46 1.00
N SER A 68 -12.08 -14.11 0.41
CA SER A 68 -10.98 -15.04 0.16
C SER A 68 -9.67 -14.55 0.75
N SER A 69 -8.79 -15.50 1.03
CA SER A 69 -7.38 -15.30 1.35
C SER A 69 -6.58 -16.37 0.63
N VAL A 70 -5.37 -16.02 0.22
CA VAL A 70 -4.44 -16.93 -0.44
C VAL A 70 -3.53 -17.50 0.62
N TRP A 71 -3.35 -18.82 0.61
CA TRP A 71 -2.43 -19.46 1.55
C TRP A 71 -0.99 -19.32 1.06
N ILE A 72 -0.15 -18.67 1.87
CA ILE A 72 1.29 -18.57 1.65
C ILE A 72 1.95 -19.31 2.82
N GLY A 73 2.56 -20.46 2.51
CA GLY A 73 2.99 -21.42 3.54
C GLY A 73 1.81 -21.85 4.43
N THR A 74 1.91 -21.59 5.73
CA THR A 74 0.92 -21.94 6.76
C THR A 74 -0.09 -20.84 7.07
N THR A 75 -0.03 -19.71 6.36
CA THR A 75 -0.75 -18.49 6.75
C THR A 75 -1.69 -17.99 5.66
N PRO A 76 -2.93 -17.57 6.01
CA PRO A 76 -3.82 -16.90 5.06
C PRO A 76 -3.42 -15.43 4.87
N THR A 77 -3.07 -15.09 3.64
CA THR A 77 -2.69 -13.73 3.23
C THR A 77 -3.82 -13.10 2.42
N ALA A 78 -4.28 -11.92 2.83
CA ALA A 78 -5.28 -11.16 2.11
C ALA A 78 -4.65 -10.34 0.96
N MET A 79 -5.22 -10.43 -0.24
CA MET A 79 -4.81 -9.60 -1.38
C MET A 79 -5.68 -8.34 -1.43
N GLY A 80 -5.06 -7.17 -1.30
CA GLY A 80 -5.73 -5.89 -1.17
C GLY A 80 -5.39 -4.87 -2.26
N ARG A 81 -6.20 -3.81 -2.30
CA ARG A 81 -5.91 -2.55 -3.02
C ARG A 81 -5.67 -1.45 -2.00
N ASP A 82 -4.85 -0.45 -2.35
CA ASP A 82 -4.65 0.71 -1.49
C ASP A 82 -5.97 1.47 -1.30
N PRO A 83 -6.46 1.62 -0.05
CA PRO A 83 -7.72 2.31 0.20
C PRO A 83 -7.70 3.81 -0.10
N LYS A 84 -6.56 4.50 0.07
CA LYS A 84 -6.43 5.93 -0.27
C LYS A 84 -6.47 6.13 -1.77
N HIS A 85 -5.84 5.24 -2.54
CA HIS A 85 -5.93 5.25 -4.00
C HIS A 85 -7.35 5.00 -4.50
N VAL A 86 -8.08 4.05 -3.89
CA VAL A 86 -9.50 3.85 -4.19
C VAL A 86 -10.31 5.11 -3.87
N GLY A 87 -10.04 5.79 -2.75
CA GLY A 87 -10.63 7.08 -2.40
C GLY A 87 -10.39 8.15 -3.46
N LYS A 88 -9.15 8.28 -3.96
CA LYS A 88 -8.81 9.18 -5.07
C LYS A 88 -9.62 8.86 -6.33
N ASN A 89 -9.76 7.57 -6.68
CA ASN A 89 -10.51 7.15 -7.85
C ASN A 89 -12.02 7.42 -7.74
N LEU A 90 -12.59 7.25 -6.53
CA LEU A 90 -13.98 7.62 -6.25
C LEU A 90 -14.19 9.12 -6.42
N LEU A 91 -13.33 9.96 -5.83
CA LEU A 91 -13.42 11.41 -5.99
C LEU A 91 -13.20 11.84 -7.45
N ASN A 92 -12.27 11.22 -8.16
CA ASN A 92 -12.03 11.48 -9.58
C ASN A 92 -13.25 11.09 -10.44
N SER A 93 -13.94 10.02 -10.09
CA SER A 93 -15.14 9.57 -10.82
C SER A 93 -16.30 10.56 -10.73
N SER A 94 -16.46 11.23 -9.58
CA SER A 94 -17.55 12.21 -9.36
C SER A 94 -17.15 13.66 -9.67
N ASN A 95 -15.86 14.01 -9.56
CA ASN A 95 -15.40 15.41 -9.56
C ASN A 95 -14.39 15.74 -10.70
N SER A 96 -14.27 14.89 -11.72
CA SER A 96 -13.39 15.18 -12.87
C SER A 96 -14.02 16.03 -13.96
N GLY A 97 -15.36 16.15 -13.97
CA GLY A 97 -16.13 16.78 -15.05
C GLY A 97 -16.28 15.92 -16.31
N GLY A 98 -15.57 14.80 -16.42
CA GLY A 98 -15.65 13.88 -17.57
C GLY A 98 -16.69 12.76 -17.42
N ARG A 99 -17.34 12.65 -16.25
CA ARG A 99 -18.31 11.60 -15.92
C ARG A 99 -19.39 12.17 -15.00
N ALA A 100 -20.61 11.69 -15.18
CA ALA A 100 -21.74 11.90 -14.27
C ALA A 100 -22.22 10.54 -13.78
N ILE A 101 -22.32 10.37 -12.47
CA ILE A 101 -22.83 9.15 -11.83
C ILE A 101 -24.34 9.29 -11.74
N ILE A 102 -25.07 8.57 -12.57
CA ILE A 102 -26.53 8.65 -12.65
C ILE A 102 -27.16 7.86 -11.51
N GLY A 103 -28.08 8.48 -10.79
CA GLY A 103 -28.94 7.83 -9.81
C GLY A 103 -30.41 7.91 -10.20
N GLY A 104 -31.30 7.61 -9.25
CA GLY A 104 -32.75 7.59 -9.52
C GLY A 104 -33.45 8.93 -9.28
N THR A 105 -32.79 9.89 -8.61
CA THR A 105 -33.32 11.24 -8.39
C THR A 105 -32.69 12.30 -9.28
N GLY A 106 -31.47 12.06 -9.76
CA GLY A 106 -30.69 12.94 -10.60
C GLY A 106 -29.31 12.34 -10.87
N CYS A 107 -28.25 13.12 -10.70
CA CYS A 107 -26.88 12.64 -10.91
C CYS A 107 -25.87 13.29 -9.99
N VAL A 108 -24.74 12.61 -9.77
CA VAL A 108 -23.58 13.14 -9.06
C VAL A 108 -22.50 13.52 -10.07
N GLY A 109 -22.03 14.76 -10.01
CA GLY A 109 -21.02 15.26 -10.92
C GLY A 109 -20.23 16.44 -10.36
N HIS A 110 -19.33 16.97 -11.20
CA HIS A 110 -18.46 18.08 -10.80
C HIS A 110 -19.23 19.32 -10.32
N GLN A 111 -20.44 19.54 -10.85
CA GLN A 111 -21.30 20.64 -10.44
C GLN A 111 -21.68 20.58 -8.95
N ASP A 112 -21.86 19.39 -8.37
CA ASP A 112 -22.19 19.26 -6.95
C ASP A 112 -21.03 19.73 -6.07
N PHE A 113 -19.79 19.39 -6.45
CA PHE A 113 -18.59 19.88 -5.76
C PHE A 113 -18.44 21.39 -5.91
N LEU A 114 -18.76 21.96 -7.07
CA LEU A 114 -18.82 23.41 -7.25
C LEU A 114 -19.87 24.07 -6.36
N THR A 115 -21.03 23.42 -6.15
CA THR A 115 -22.05 23.92 -5.23
C THR A 115 -21.51 23.92 -3.79
N LEU A 116 -20.88 22.83 -3.35
CA LEU A 116 -20.32 22.69 -2.00
C LEU A 116 -19.22 23.71 -1.68
N ILE A 117 -18.35 24.06 -2.64
CA ILE A 117 -17.31 25.09 -2.42
C ILE A 117 -17.87 26.52 -2.50
N ARG A 118 -19.05 26.73 -3.09
CA ARG A 118 -19.64 28.07 -3.34
C ARG A 118 -20.59 28.56 -2.25
N VAL A 119 -20.90 27.72 -1.26
CA VAL A 119 -21.69 28.10 -0.07
C VAL A 119 -21.17 29.42 0.53
N GLU A 120 -22.02 30.36 0.94
CA GLU A 120 -21.51 31.66 1.41
C GLU A 120 -20.82 31.57 2.78
N ASP A 121 -21.29 30.68 3.65
CA ASP A 121 -20.73 30.47 4.98
C ASP A 121 -19.41 29.69 4.91
N SER A 122 -18.30 30.42 4.96
CA SER A 122 -16.95 29.85 4.92
C SER A 122 -16.61 28.98 6.13
N SER A 123 -17.30 29.13 7.28
CA SER A 123 -17.05 28.30 8.47
C SER A 123 -17.53 26.86 8.31
N ARG A 124 -18.41 26.62 7.33
CA ARG A 124 -18.97 25.31 7.00
C ARG A 124 -18.23 24.61 5.86
N LYS A 125 -17.34 25.31 5.17
CA LYS A 125 -16.58 24.75 4.04
C LYS A 125 -15.42 23.91 4.55
N ILE A 126 -15.52 22.62 4.28
CA ILE A 126 -14.39 21.71 4.45
C ILE A 126 -13.58 21.61 3.18
N LEU A 127 -14.24 21.60 2.02
CA LEU A 127 -13.57 21.60 0.71
C LEU A 127 -12.98 22.98 0.38
N TYR A 128 -11.74 22.97 -0.11
CA TYR A 128 -11.10 24.16 -0.67
C TYR A 128 -11.46 24.35 -2.14
N ASN A 129 -11.35 25.58 -2.66
CA ASN A 129 -11.54 25.83 -4.09
C ASN A 129 -10.62 24.95 -4.96
N ARG A 130 -9.38 24.70 -4.50
CA ARG A 130 -8.43 23.83 -5.20
C ARG A 130 -8.89 22.37 -5.30
N ASP A 131 -9.77 21.92 -4.42
CA ASP A 131 -10.27 20.53 -4.38
C ASP A 131 -11.26 20.26 -5.53
N ALA A 132 -11.75 21.31 -6.18
CA ALA A 132 -12.67 21.24 -7.31
C ALA A 132 -12.14 21.99 -8.55
N GLU A 133 -11.66 23.23 -8.43
CA GLU A 133 -11.33 24.09 -9.58
C GLU A 133 -9.90 23.88 -10.10
N THR A 134 -8.92 23.69 -9.22
CA THR A 134 -7.49 23.54 -9.57
C THR A 134 -6.91 22.27 -8.94
N ARG A 135 -7.51 21.14 -9.30
CA ARG A 135 -7.30 19.86 -8.62
C ARG A 135 -5.89 19.32 -8.80
N ASP A 136 -5.23 19.06 -7.67
CA ASP A 136 -4.19 18.05 -7.60
C ASP A 136 -4.85 16.67 -7.50
N ARG A 137 -4.67 15.84 -8.53
CA ARG A 137 -5.27 14.49 -8.57
C ARG A 137 -4.55 13.49 -7.65
N GLN A 138 -3.40 13.88 -7.10
CA GLN A 138 -2.61 13.08 -6.16
C GLN A 138 -2.81 13.51 -4.70
N ASP A 139 -3.56 14.59 -4.42
CA ASP A 139 -3.83 15.02 -3.03
C ASP A 139 -4.84 14.08 -2.34
N ASP A 140 -4.31 13.13 -1.57
CA ASP A 140 -5.11 12.24 -0.72
C ASP A 140 -5.99 13.02 0.27
N ASN A 141 -5.55 14.21 0.72
CA ASN A 141 -6.32 15.00 1.68
C ASN A 141 -7.58 15.59 1.04
N ALA A 142 -7.62 15.78 -0.28
CA ALA A 142 -8.83 16.21 -0.98
C ALA A 142 -9.93 15.14 -0.89
N ALA A 143 -9.58 13.86 -1.04
CA ALA A 143 -10.51 12.76 -0.83
C ALA A 143 -10.96 12.68 0.64
N HIS A 144 -10.04 12.87 1.59
CA HIS A 144 -10.36 12.90 3.02
C HIS A 144 -11.37 14.02 3.36
N ARG A 145 -11.14 15.23 2.86
CA ARG A 145 -12.06 16.38 3.05
C ARG A 145 -13.41 16.11 2.39
N ALA A 146 -13.41 15.62 1.15
CA ALA A 146 -14.64 15.33 0.40
C ALA A 146 -15.54 14.29 1.08
N PHE A 147 -14.95 13.25 1.66
CA PHE A 147 -15.68 12.14 2.27
C PHE A 147 -15.80 12.27 3.80
N SER A 148 -15.57 13.46 4.33
CA SER A 148 -15.73 13.74 5.76
C SER A 148 -17.20 13.90 6.17
N ALA A 149 -17.49 13.62 7.44
CA ALA A 149 -18.82 13.83 8.01
C ALA A 149 -19.32 15.28 7.87
N ALA A 150 -18.42 16.26 8.00
CA ALA A 150 -18.78 17.67 7.86
C ALA A 150 -19.12 18.06 6.41
N THR A 151 -18.45 17.48 5.41
CA THR A 151 -18.87 17.65 4.00
C THR A 151 -20.21 16.99 3.74
N LEU A 152 -20.47 15.81 4.31
CA LEU A 152 -21.76 15.13 4.19
C LEU A 152 -22.89 15.94 4.83
N GLU A 153 -22.67 16.54 6.01
CA GLU A 153 -23.64 17.41 6.68
C GLU A 153 -23.96 18.63 5.81
N LEU A 154 -22.94 19.26 5.22
CA LEU A 154 -23.15 20.35 4.28
C LEU A 154 -23.95 19.90 3.05
N ALA A 155 -23.60 18.74 2.46
CA ALA A 155 -24.31 18.21 1.31
C ALA A 155 -25.78 17.88 1.61
N ALA A 156 -26.08 17.38 2.81
CA ALA A 156 -27.44 17.13 3.26
C ALA A 156 -28.25 18.43 3.37
N ASP A 157 -27.67 19.50 3.89
CA ASP A 157 -28.31 20.81 3.97
C ASP A 157 -28.59 21.41 2.59
N GLU A 158 -27.61 21.32 1.68
CA GLU A 158 -27.79 21.79 0.31
C GLU A 158 -28.81 20.94 -0.47
N CYS A 159 -28.91 19.64 -0.16
CA CYS A 159 -29.96 18.78 -0.68
C CYS A 159 -31.35 19.22 -0.17
N ASN A 160 -31.47 19.56 1.13
CA ASN A 160 -32.71 20.08 1.71
C ASN A 160 -33.11 21.45 1.12
N ALA A 161 -32.13 22.27 0.74
CA ALA A 161 -32.33 23.53 0.05
C ALA A 161 -32.70 23.36 -1.44
N GLY A 162 -32.58 22.15 -2.00
CA GLY A 162 -32.84 21.83 -3.40
C GLY A 162 -31.69 22.18 -4.35
N ASN A 163 -30.48 22.40 -3.81
CA ASN A 163 -29.29 22.72 -4.58
C ASN A 163 -28.48 21.48 -4.99
N LEU A 164 -28.66 20.36 -4.27
CA LEU A 164 -28.05 19.06 -4.55
C LEU A 164 -29.14 17.98 -4.67
N ASP A 165 -28.87 16.96 -5.49
CA ASP A 165 -29.70 15.77 -5.56
C ASP A 165 -29.42 14.82 -4.37
N GLN A 166 -30.43 14.04 -3.99
CA GLN A 166 -30.32 13.02 -2.95
C GLN A 166 -29.23 11.97 -3.28
N ASP A 167 -29.02 11.70 -4.57
CA ASP A 167 -27.97 10.82 -5.07
C ASP A 167 -26.56 11.30 -4.63
N ALA A 168 -26.29 12.62 -4.64
CA ALA A 168 -25.01 13.16 -4.22
C ALA A 168 -24.74 12.92 -2.73
N VAL A 169 -25.77 13.09 -1.89
CA VAL A 169 -25.70 12.82 -0.44
C VAL A 169 -25.42 11.35 -0.19
N VAL A 170 -26.14 10.43 -0.86
CA VAL A 170 -25.93 8.99 -0.71
C VAL A 170 -24.56 8.57 -1.22
N PHE A 171 -24.08 9.12 -2.34
CA PHE A 171 -22.73 8.82 -2.85
C PHE A 171 -21.63 9.26 -1.87
N LEU A 172 -21.71 10.49 -1.35
CA LEU A 172 -20.76 11.01 -0.37
C LEU A 172 -20.81 10.19 0.93
N PHE A 173 -22.00 9.80 1.38
CA PHE A 173 -22.18 8.92 2.53
C PHE A 173 -21.47 7.57 2.32
N LEU A 174 -21.70 6.89 1.20
CA LEU A 174 -21.09 5.58 0.92
C LEU A 174 -19.56 5.66 0.82
N CYS A 175 -19.03 6.71 0.18
CA CYS A 175 -17.59 6.94 0.12
C CYS A 175 -16.99 7.26 1.50
N GLY A 176 -17.70 8.04 2.31
CA GLY A 176 -17.35 8.34 3.69
C GLY A 176 -17.34 7.09 4.57
N GLU A 177 -18.35 6.21 4.44
CA GLU A 177 -18.42 4.95 5.17
C GLU A 177 -17.25 4.01 4.82
N LEU A 178 -16.88 3.92 3.55
CA LEU A 178 -15.69 3.18 3.11
C LEU A 178 -14.42 3.76 3.73
N HIS A 179 -14.25 5.08 3.65
CA HIS A 179 -13.09 5.78 4.17
C HIS A 179 -12.97 5.61 5.70
N ASP A 180 -14.05 5.85 6.44
CA ASP A 180 -14.12 5.69 7.89
C ASP A 180 -13.87 4.25 8.32
N ALA A 181 -14.42 3.27 7.59
CA ALA A 181 -14.20 1.86 7.89
C ALA A 181 -12.72 1.46 7.85
N ILE A 182 -11.88 2.19 7.13
CA ILE A 182 -10.42 1.96 7.07
C ILE A 182 -9.67 2.90 8.01
N GLN A 183 -9.93 4.20 7.96
CA GLN A 183 -9.08 5.22 8.59
C GLN A 183 -9.49 5.60 10.01
N ASN A 184 -10.76 5.37 10.41
CA ASN A 184 -11.23 5.74 11.73
C ASN A 184 -10.57 4.84 12.79
N ARG A 185 -9.84 5.42 13.76
CA ARG A 185 -9.06 4.68 14.76
C ARG A 185 -9.87 4.11 15.93
N SER A 186 -11.11 4.58 16.09
CA SER A 186 -12.00 4.20 17.20
C SER A 186 -13.06 3.19 16.78
N LEU A 187 -13.21 2.93 15.47
CA LEU A 187 -14.25 2.08 14.94
C LEU A 187 -13.94 0.60 15.21
N GLN A 188 -14.87 -0.10 15.86
CA GLN A 188 -14.71 -1.51 16.21
C GLN A 188 -14.84 -2.44 14.99
N PRO A 189 -14.21 -3.63 14.99
CA PRO A 189 -14.22 -4.52 13.82
C PRO A 189 -15.62 -4.90 13.31
N LEU A 190 -16.58 -5.20 14.20
CA LEU A 190 -17.94 -5.54 13.78
C LEU A 190 -18.64 -4.37 13.06
N GLU A 191 -18.46 -3.15 13.56
CA GLU A 191 -19.03 -1.96 12.94
C GLU A 191 -18.38 -1.70 11.59
N ARG A 192 -17.05 -1.87 11.46
CA ARG A 192 -16.35 -1.80 10.15
C ARG A 192 -16.98 -2.76 9.15
N VAL A 193 -17.19 -4.02 9.53
CA VAL A 193 -17.82 -5.03 8.66
C VAL A 193 -19.19 -4.56 8.18
N LYS A 194 -20.03 -4.03 9.08
CA LYS A 194 -21.36 -3.53 8.73
C LYS A 194 -21.30 -2.38 7.71
N ARG A 195 -20.41 -1.40 7.93
CA ARG A 195 -20.22 -0.26 7.02
C ARG A 195 -19.72 -0.72 5.65
N LEU A 196 -18.68 -1.55 5.61
CA LEU A 196 -18.10 -2.09 4.38
C LEU A 196 -19.11 -2.91 3.56
N LEU A 197 -19.91 -3.75 4.21
CA LEU A 197 -20.96 -4.50 3.55
C LEU A 197 -22.09 -3.59 3.04
N THR A 198 -22.41 -2.52 3.77
CA THR A 198 -23.42 -1.53 3.32
C THR A 198 -22.95 -0.87 2.03
N VAL A 199 -21.69 -0.46 1.96
CA VAL A 199 -21.06 0.08 0.75
C VAL A 199 -21.10 -0.93 -0.39
N CYS A 200 -20.71 -2.17 -0.13
CA CYS A 200 -20.69 -3.23 -1.13
C CYS A 200 -22.07 -3.44 -1.76
N TYR A 201 -23.11 -3.62 -0.94
CA TYR A 201 -24.46 -3.86 -1.44
C TYR A 201 -25.06 -2.62 -2.11
N ALA A 202 -24.85 -1.42 -1.55
CA ALA A 202 -25.39 -0.20 -2.13
C ALA A 202 -24.81 0.08 -3.52
N PHE A 203 -23.48 -0.04 -3.70
CA PHE A 203 -22.87 0.12 -5.02
C PHE A 203 -23.18 -1.02 -5.98
N GLU A 204 -23.39 -2.25 -5.51
CA GLU A 204 -23.90 -3.33 -6.37
C GLU A 204 -25.30 -3.00 -6.90
N GLY A 205 -26.21 -2.59 -6.03
CA GLY A 205 -27.56 -2.18 -6.40
C GLY A 205 -27.56 -0.99 -7.36
N TRP A 206 -26.75 0.03 -7.09
CA TRP A 206 -26.60 1.20 -7.95
C TRP A 206 -26.04 0.82 -9.34
N SER A 207 -25.00 -0.02 -9.38
CA SER A 207 -24.45 -0.51 -10.65
C SER A 207 -25.48 -1.28 -11.46
N LYS A 208 -26.27 -2.15 -10.82
CA LYS A 208 -27.37 -2.87 -11.47
C LYS A 208 -28.47 -1.94 -11.95
N PHE A 209 -28.77 -0.88 -11.20
CA PHE A 209 -29.76 0.12 -11.58
C PHE A 209 -29.36 0.77 -12.89
N VAL A 210 -28.12 1.29 -13.00
CA VAL A 210 -27.65 1.94 -14.23
C VAL A 210 -27.67 0.98 -15.43
N ARG A 211 -27.33 -0.30 -15.23
CA ARG A 211 -27.33 -1.32 -16.30
C ARG A 211 -28.70 -1.72 -16.81
N VAL A 212 -29.74 -1.54 -15.99
CA VAL A 212 -31.12 -1.92 -16.33
C VAL A 212 -31.76 -0.93 -17.30
N PHE A 213 -31.31 0.33 -17.32
CA PHE A 213 -31.91 1.37 -18.15
C PHE A 213 -31.12 1.56 -19.44
N PRO A 214 -31.71 1.24 -20.62
CA PRO A 214 -31.01 1.28 -21.90
C PRO A 214 -30.61 2.70 -22.35
N GLU A 215 -31.16 3.73 -21.69
CA GLU A 215 -30.79 5.14 -21.92
C GLU A 215 -29.44 5.50 -21.29
N TYR A 216 -28.94 4.67 -20.37
CA TYR A 216 -27.65 4.85 -19.73
C TYR A 216 -26.62 3.89 -20.36
N SER A 217 -25.54 4.44 -20.91
CA SER A 217 -24.34 3.62 -21.19
C SER A 217 -23.68 3.17 -19.88
N GLY A 218 -22.86 2.11 -19.93
CA GLY A 218 -22.05 1.66 -18.80
C GLY A 218 -21.09 2.70 -18.21
N ASP A 219 -20.91 3.84 -18.90
CA ASP A 219 -20.09 4.96 -18.42
C ASP A 219 -20.79 5.89 -17.42
N HIS A 220 -22.09 5.72 -17.20
CA HIS A 220 -22.89 6.57 -16.31
C HIS A 220 -22.88 6.13 -14.84
N PHE A 221 -21.92 5.30 -14.45
CA PHE A 221 -21.65 4.94 -13.05
C PHE A 221 -20.13 4.93 -12.81
N LEU A 222 -19.65 4.39 -11.68
CA LEU A 222 -18.22 4.15 -11.48
C LEU A 222 -17.63 3.23 -12.57
N SER A 223 -16.38 3.48 -12.95
CA SER A 223 -15.67 2.57 -13.87
C SER A 223 -15.53 1.18 -13.26
N ALA A 224 -15.49 0.15 -14.10
CA ALA A 224 -15.34 -1.24 -13.63
C ALA A 224 -14.09 -1.42 -12.74
N ALA A 225 -12.98 -0.75 -13.08
CA ALA A 225 -11.75 -0.78 -12.28
C ALA A 225 -11.91 -0.11 -10.91
N THR A 226 -12.62 1.02 -10.81
CA THR A 226 -12.88 1.69 -9.53
C THR A 226 -13.78 0.83 -8.65
N LEU A 227 -14.83 0.26 -9.24
CA LEU A 227 -15.78 -0.60 -8.52
C LEU A 227 -15.11 -1.90 -8.04
N ASP A 228 -14.28 -2.54 -8.86
CA ASP A 228 -13.43 -3.67 -8.45
C ASP A 228 -12.49 -3.28 -7.30
N GLY A 229 -11.90 -2.08 -7.36
CA GLY A 229 -11.08 -1.53 -6.28
C GLY A 229 -11.84 -1.44 -4.95
N VAL A 230 -13.07 -0.92 -4.98
CA VAL A 230 -13.94 -0.86 -3.79
C VAL A 230 -14.19 -2.26 -3.22
N TYR A 231 -14.58 -3.21 -4.07
CA TYR A 231 -14.85 -4.58 -3.61
C TYR A 231 -13.60 -5.27 -3.08
N LYS A 232 -12.43 -5.04 -3.67
CA LYS A 232 -11.15 -5.56 -3.15
C LYS A 232 -10.79 -4.98 -1.79
N VAL A 233 -11.02 -3.69 -1.56
CA VAL A 233 -10.82 -3.08 -0.23
C VAL A 233 -11.77 -3.71 0.80
N VAL A 234 -13.06 -3.84 0.46
CA VAL A 234 -14.07 -4.49 1.33
C VAL A 234 -13.67 -5.93 1.65
N ASN A 235 -13.37 -6.73 0.63
CA ASN A 235 -13.02 -8.14 0.78
C ASN A 235 -11.74 -8.32 1.59
N CYS A 236 -10.69 -7.57 1.29
CA CYS A 236 -9.41 -7.62 2.00
C CYS A 236 -9.60 -7.27 3.48
N CYS A 237 -10.35 -6.21 3.79
CA CYS A 237 -10.55 -5.77 5.16
C CYS A 237 -11.35 -6.79 6.00
N ILE A 238 -12.43 -7.35 5.43
CA ILE A 238 -13.22 -8.41 6.10
C ILE A 238 -12.40 -9.71 6.24
N ALA A 239 -11.60 -10.06 5.23
CA ALA A 239 -10.69 -11.20 5.29
C ALA A 239 -9.66 -11.02 6.43
N LEU A 240 -9.04 -9.85 6.53
CA LEU A 240 -8.08 -9.54 7.60
C LEU A 240 -8.73 -9.62 8.98
N ILE A 241 -9.94 -9.08 9.17
CA ILE A 241 -10.67 -9.21 10.44
C ILE A 241 -10.83 -10.68 10.85
N ARG A 242 -11.13 -11.57 9.90
CA ARG A 242 -11.24 -13.02 10.15
C ARG A 242 -9.87 -13.67 10.38
N ASN A 243 -8.87 -13.31 9.59
CA ASN A 243 -7.53 -13.89 9.71
C ASN A 243 -6.88 -13.52 11.05
N TYR A 244 -6.98 -12.26 11.49
CA TYR A 244 -6.51 -11.85 12.81
C TYR A 244 -7.24 -12.57 13.94
N ARG A 245 -8.57 -12.74 13.84
CA ARG A 245 -9.35 -13.52 14.81
C ARG A 245 -8.86 -14.96 14.93
N ASP A 246 -8.59 -15.61 13.80
CA ASP A 246 -8.38 -17.06 13.74
C ASP A 246 -6.89 -17.45 13.89
N TYR A 247 -5.96 -16.59 13.46
CA TYR A 247 -4.51 -16.91 13.38
C TYR A 247 -3.65 -16.01 14.27
N TRP A 248 -4.07 -14.77 14.53
CA TRP A 248 -3.34 -13.82 15.38
C TRP A 248 -4.21 -13.18 16.46
N PRO A 249 -4.90 -13.96 17.33
CA PRO A 249 -5.85 -13.42 18.29
C PRO A 249 -5.22 -12.54 19.38
N SER A 250 -3.90 -12.63 19.56
CA SER A 250 -3.13 -11.74 20.44
C SER A 250 -2.79 -10.40 19.80
N GLU A 251 -2.86 -10.31 18.47
CA GLU A 251 -2.53 -9.11 17.71
C GLU A 251 -3.79 -8.29 17.40
N VAL A 252 -3.60 -6.98 17.33
CA VAL A 252 -4.68 -6.04 17.01
C VAL A 252 -4.61 -5.67 15.54
N PHE A 253 -5.72 -5.85 14.83
CA PHE A 253 -5.88 -5.43 13.46
C PHE A 253 -5.98 -3.89 13.38
N LEU A 254 -5.06 -3.29 12.62
CA LEU A 254 -4.99 -1.85 12.37
C LEU A 254 -5.18 -1.59 10.87
N PRO A 255 -6.43 -1.39 10.38
CA PRO A 255 -6.72 -1.40 8.94
C PRO A 255 -5.89 -0.42 8.11
N TRP A 256 -5.58 0.76 8.65
CA TRP A 256 -4.78 1.79 7.98
C TRP A 256 -3.30 1.38 7.75
N ARG A 257 -2.82 0.29 8.37
CA ARG A 257 -1.47 -0.25 8.15
C ARG A 257 -1.38 -1.27 7.01
N HIS A 258 -2.51 -1.59 6.38
CA HIS A 258 -2.56 -2.56 5.27
C HIS A 258 -2.66 -1.90 3.89
N GLY A 259 -2.27 -0.62 3.76
CA GLY A 259 -2.14 0.10 2.49
C GLY A 259 -0.69 0.18 1.97
N THR A 260 -0.47 0.97 0.92
CA THR A 260 0.86 1.29 0.35
C THR A 260 1.47 2.57 0.91
N GLU A 261 0.74 3.28 1.79
CA GLU A 261 1.15 4.55 2.39
C GLU A 261 2.59 4.55 2.93
N MET A 262 3.03 3.49 3.63
CA MET A 262 4.39 3.43 4.18
C MET A 262 5.45 3.44 3.07
N VAL A 263 5.17 2.78 1.94
CA VAL A 263 6.05 2.75 0.77
C VAL A 263 6.10 4.13 0.10
N GLU A 264 4.96 4.82 -0.01
CA GLU A 264 4.89 6.18 -0.53
C GLU A 264 5.67 7.17 0.34
N HIS A 265 5.55 7.06 1.67
CA HIS A 265 6.33 7.86 2.63
C HIS A 265 7.82 7.60 2.53
N PHE A 266 8.20 6.33 2.34
CA PHE A 266 9.59 5.95 2.11
C PHE A 266 10.16 6.66 0.88
N PHE A 267 9.47 6.58 -0.26
CA PHE A 267 9.90 7.28 -1.48
C PHE A 267 9.84 8.81 -1.35
N GLY A 268 8.84 9.35 -0.65
CA GLY A 268 8.75 10.78 -0.36
C GLY A 268 9.91 11.27 0.49
N SER A 269 10.33 10.49 1.49
CA SER A 269 11.48 10.79 2.35
C SER A 269 12.79 10.68 1.57
N LEU A 270 12.92 9.66 0.72
CA LEU A 270 14.09 9.51 -0.14
C LEU A 270 14.23 10.70 -1.10
N ARG A 271 13.13 11.18 -1.70
CA ARG A 271 13.13 12.39 -2.55
C ARG A 271 13.48 13.68 -1.81
N LYS A 272 13.34 13.75 -0.49
CA LYS A 272 13.83 14.91 0.28
C LYS A 272 15.37 14.96 0.34
N ILE A 273 16.02 13.81 0.19
CA ILE A 273 17.48 13.66 0.25
C ILE A 273 18.06 13.75 -1.15
N VAL A 274 17.50 12.96 -2.08
CA VAL A 274 17.88 12.93 -3.49
C VAL A 274 16.62 13.16 -4.32
N PRO A 275 16.34 14.42 -4.74
CA PRO A 275 15.10 14.79 -5.43
C PRO A 275 14.77 13.93 -6.65
N GLU A 276 15.80 13.64 -7.45
CA GLU A 276 15.74 12.73 -8.59
C GLU A 276 16.87 11.71 -8.38
N PHE A 277 16.52 10.46 -8.09
CA PHE A 277 17.48 9.38 -7.84
C PHE A 277 17.39 8.35 -8.97
N ASP A 278 18.54 7.88 -9.45
CA ASP A 278 18.58 6.76 -10.38
C ASP A 278 18.61 5.40 -9.64
N ALA A 279 18.71 4.30 -10.40
CA ALA A 279 18.73 2.96 -9.80
C ALA A 279 19.94 2.72 -8.89
N LEU A 280 21.10 3.32 -9.20
CA LEU A 280 22.30 3.20 -8.38
C LEU A 280 22.16 4.03 -7.11
N ASP A 281 21.64 5.25 -7.20
CA ASP A 281 21.34 6.10 -6.05
C ASP A 281 20.36 5.39 -5.09
N PHE A 282 19.35 4.71 -5.63
CA PHE A 282 18.42 3.92 -4.82
C PHE A 282 19.12 2.76 -4.09
N LEU A 283 19.96 1.99 -4.80
CA LEU A 283 20.71 0.87 -4.21
C LEU A 283 21.73 1.34 -3.17
N GLN A 284 22.35 2.50 -3.37
CA GLN A 284 23.28 3.09 -2.41
C GLN A 284 22.56 3.75 -1.23
N ALA A 285 21.36 4.29 -1.44
CA ALA A 285 20.47 4.68 -0.35
C ALA A 285 19.98 3.45 0.41
N ALA A 286 19.91 2.27 -0.24
CA ALA A 286 19.43 1.03 0.36
C ALA A 286 20.23 0.60 1.58
N SER A 287 21.56 0.73 1.54
CA SER A 287 22.44 0.45 2.68
C SER A 287 22.29 1.46 3.82
N LYS A 288 21.71 2.63 3.53
CA LYS A 288 21.38 3.69 4.50
C LYS A 288 19.91 3.62 4.98
N ILE A 289 19.10 2.68 4.46
CA ILE A 289 17.65 2.57 4.74
C ILE A 289 17.36 2.41 6.22
N SER A 290 18.13 1.62 6.97
CA SER A 290 17.86 1.43 8.41
C SER A 290 17.97 2.75 9.18
N LEU A 291 18.99 3.56 8.87
CA LEU A 291 19.16 4.89 9.45
C LEU A 291 18.09 5.87 8.96
N LEU A 292 17.65 5.76 7.71
CA LEU A 292 16.58 6.59 7.15
C LEU A 292 15.20 6.25 7.72
N MET A 293 14.92 4.99 8.02
CA MET A 293 13.71 4.56 8.72
C MET A 293 13.71 5.09 10.15
N ASP A 294 14.82 4.96 10.88
CA ASP A 294 14.96 5.50 12.24
C ASP A 294 14.86 7.03 12.27
N PHE A 295 15.47 7.73 11.29
CA PHE A 295 15.38 9.18 11.15
C PHE A 295 13.96 9.64 10.79
N SER A 296 13.24 8.93 9.91
CA SER A 296 11.86 9.27 9.54
C SER A 296 10.88 9.11 10.71
N LEU A 297 11.14 8.15 11.61
CA LEU A 297 10.41 8.00 12.87
C LEU A 297 10.69 9.17 13.85
N GLN A 298 11.90 9.71 13.87
CA GLN A 298 12.31 10.80 14.77
C GLN A 298 11.94 12.20 14.29
N VAL A 299 12.07 12.50 13.00
CA VAL A 299 11.83 13.84 12.41
C VAL A 299 10.35 14.21 12.34
N ASN A 300 9.47 13.22 12.25
CA ASN A 300 8.03 13.46 12.06
C ASN A 300 7.23 13.53 13.37
N ALA A 301 7.88 13.43 14.53
CA ALA A 301 7.28 13.73 15.83
C ALA A 301 7.00 15.24 16.03
N SER A 302 7.46 16.12 15.13
CA SER A 302 7.45 17.57 15.35
C SER A 302 6.88 18.44 14.22
N GLN A 303 6.11 17.92 13.24
CA GLN A 303 5.49 18.76 12.21
C GLN A 303 3.95 18.74 12.27
N THR A 304 3.38 19.77 12.91
CA THR A 304 1.93 20.00 13.02
C THR A 304 1.35 20.97 12.00
N ASP A 305 2.12 21.57 11.10
CA ASP A 305 1.58 22.56 10.14
C ASP A 305 2.41 22.60 8.85
N SER A 306 2.03 21.83 7.83
CA SER A 306 2.33 22.25 6.45
C SER A 306 1.35 21.67 5.44
N SER A 307 0.83 22.54 4.59
CA SER A 307 -0.10 22.26 3.48
C SER A 307 0.54 21.55 2.28
N THR A 308 1.71 20.94 2.46
CA THR A 308 2.51 20.25 1.44
C THR A 308 3.22 19.00 1.98
N GLY A 309 2.83 18.52 3.17
CA GLY A 309 3.38 17.34 3.81
C GLY A 309 2.34 16.24 3.97
N TYR A 310 2.77 14.99 3.81
CA TYR A 310 1.99 13.83 4.23
C TYR A 310 1.69 13.94 5.74
N HIS A 311 0.41 13.91 6.14
CA HIS A 311 0.04 13.95 7.55
C HIS A 311 0.36 12.61 8.23
N HIS A 312 1.34 12.62 9.15
CA HIS A 312 1.78 11.42 9.86
C HIS A 312 0.88 11.11 11.05
N THR A 313 -0.06 10.19 10.86
CA THR A 313 -0.74 9.54 11.99
C THR A 313 -0.43 8.04 12.06
N TYR A 314 0.26 7.47 11.06
CA TYR A 314 0.41 6.02 10.81
C TYR A 314 0.71 5.16 12.07
N ASP A 315 1.70 5.54 12.90
CA ASP A 315 2.08 4.83 14.13
C ASP A 315 1.61 5.51 15.44
N ASP A 316 0.83 6.60 15.37
CA ASP A 316 0.28 7.25 16.57
C ASP A 316 -0.83 6.38 17.21
N THR A 317 -0.44 5.57 18.18
CA THR A 317 -1.34 4.72 18.95
C THR A 317 -1.73 5.31 20.30
N THR A 318 -1.29 6.53 20.62
CA THR A 318 -1.35 7.10 21.98
C THR A 318 -2.78 7.31 22.50
N ALA A 319 -3.74 7.55 21.61
CA ALA A 319 -5.16 7.72 21.93
C ALA A 319 -6.05 6.54 21.48
N ILE A 320 -5.47 5.40 21.07
CA ILE A 320 -6.21 4.28 20.48
C ILE A 320 -6.60 3.25 21.54
N ASN A 321 -7.89 2.87 21.57
CA ASN A 321 -8.34 1.75 22.38
C ASN A 321 -8.08 0.40 21.68
N LEU A 322 -6.88 -0.13 21.87
CA LEU A 322 -6.45 -1.41 21.28
C LEU A 322 -7.35 -2.59 21.70
N SER A 323 -7.90 -2.58 22.92
CA SER A 323 -8.79 -3.66 23.38
C SER A 323 -10.11 -3.71 22.60
N ALA A 324 -10.66 -2.55 22.23
CA ALA A 324 -11.85 -2.45 21.41
C ALA A 324 -11.57 -2.87 19.95
N LEU A 325 -10.37 -2.58 19.44
CA LEU A 325 -9.95 -3.00 18.10
C LEU A 325 -9.64 -4.49 18.01
N GLY A 326 -9.18 -5.12 19.09
CA GLY A 326 -8.99 -6.58 19.19
C GLY A 326 -10.27 -7.39 19.44
N SER A 327 -11.44 -6.73 19.49
CA SER A 327 -12.73 -7.39 19.72
C SER A 327 -13.33 -7.89 18.39
N TYR A 328 -12.83 -9.04 17.92
CA TYR A 328 -13.22 -9.60 16.63
C TYR A 328 -14.61 -10.27 16.62
N PRO A 329 -15.42 -10.08 15.56
CA PRO A 329 -16.72 -10.73 15.43
C PRO A 329 -16.59 -12.19 14.99
N SER A 330 -17.50 -13.02 15.50
CA SER A 330 -17.74 -14.37 14.99
C SER A 330 -18.36 -14.34 13.58
N ASP A 331 -18.24 -15.44 12.83
CA ASP A 331 -18.87 -15.56 11.51
C ASP A 331 -20.40 -15.37 11.58
N THR A 332 -21.05 -15.75 12.70
CA THR A 332 -22.49 -15.51 12.91
C THR A 332 -22.80 -14.01 13.05
N GLN A 333 -21.97 -13.26 13.78
CA GLN A 333 -22.12 -11.81 13.90
C GLN A 333 -21.88 -11.11 12.56
N ILE A 334 -20.92 -11.56 11.75
CA ILE A 334 -20.71 -11.03 10.39
C ILE A 334 -21.94 -11.28 9.51
N ILE A 335 -22.53 -12.48 9.57
CA ILE A 335 -23.76 -12.79 8.82
C ILE A 335 -24.93 -11.91 9.28
N GLN A 336 -25.07 -11.66 10.59
CA GLN A 336 -26.09 -10.74 11.13
C GLN A 336 -25.83 -9.30 10.66
N ALA A 337 -24.58 -8.83 10.70
CA ALA A 337 -24.19 -7.52 10.19
C ALA A 337 -24.48 -7.37 8.69
N SER A 338 -24.29 -8.43 7.89
CA SER A 338 -24.68 -8.46 6.48
C SER A 338 -26.19 -8.25 6.28
N GLN A 339 -27.03 -8.87 7.13
CA GLN A 339 -28.47 -8.67 7.07
C GLN A 339 -28.88 -7.23 7.39
N GLU A 340 -28.21 -6.59 8.35
CA GLU A 340 -28.42 -5.18 8.65
C GLU A 340 -27.92 -4.27 7.52
N ALA A 341 -26.73 -4.56 6.99
CA ALA A 341 -26.12 -3.82 5.88
C ALA A 341 -27.00 -3.84 4.64
N VAL A 342 -27.64 -4.96 4.31
CA VAL A 342 -28.60 -5.04 3.19
C VAL A 342 -29.84 -4.19 3.43
N ARG A 343 -30.36 -4.14 4.66
CA ARG A 343 -31.50 -3.26 4.97
C ARG A 343 -31.10 -1.81 4.76
N LEU A 344 -29.94 -1.39 5.26
CA LEU A 344 -29.42 -0.04 5.06
C LEU A 344 -29.19 0.28 3.58
N ALA A 345 -28.52 -0.61 2.85
CA ALA A 345 -28.29 -0.45 1.41
C ALA A 345 -29.61 -0.32 0.63
N ARG A 346 -30.60 -1.16 0.95
CA ARG A 346 -31.94 -1.04 0.38
C ARG A 346 -32.57 0.31 0.70
N ASP A 347 -32.55 0.73 1.96
CA ASP A 347 -33.18 1.99 2.39
C ASP A 347 -32.52 3.20 1.68
N LEU A 348 -31.21 3.17 1.46
CA LEU A 348 -30.48 4.17 0.66
C LEU A 348 -30.90 4.16 -0.82
N LEU A 349 -31.04 2.97 -1.41
CA LEU A 349 -31.53 2.81 -2.79
C LEU A 349 -33.02 3.18 -2.93
N GLU A 350 -33.82 3.02 -1.88
CA GLU A 350 -35.21 3.49 -1.82
C GLU A 350 -35.28 5.02 -1.74
N ALA A 351 -34.45 5.64 -0.90
CA ALA A 351 -34.37 7.10 -0.75
C ALA A 351 -34.01 7.81 -2.07
N THR A 352 -33.21 7.15 -2.90
CA THR A 352 -32.78 7.62 -4.23
C THR A 352 -33.66 7.11 -5.36
N LYS A 353 -34.77 6.43 -5.06
CA LYS A 353 -35.72 5.85 -6.04
C LYS A 353 -35.10 4.81 -7.00
N MET A 354 -33.90 4.30 -6.71
CA MET A 354 -33.28 3.23 -7.49
C MET A 354 -33.90 1.86 -7.19
N TRP A 355 -34.27 1.60 -5.94
CA TRP A 355 -34.79 0.30 -5.51
C TRP A 355 -36.10 -0.12 -6.19
N PRO A 356 -37.15 0.73 -6.27
CA PRO A 356 -38.39 0.35 -6.96
C PRO A 356 -38.16 -0.02 -8.44
N ASN A 357 -37.26 0.72 -9.09
CA ASN A 357 -36.86 0.51 -10.48
C ASN A 357 -36.11 -0.82 -10.68
N LEU A 358 -35.21 -1.18 -9.74
CA LEU A 358 -34.53 -2.48 -9.74
C LEU A 358 -35.51 -3.64 -9.60
N VAL A 359 -36.50 -3.51 -8.71
CA VAL A 359 -37.52 -4.54 -8.50
C VAL A 359 -38.43 -4.69 -9.72
N GLU A 360 -38.85 -3.57 -10.33
CA GLU A 360 -39.66 -3.58 -11.56
C GLU A 360 -38.87 -4.19 -12.73
N ALA A 361 -37.59 -3.84 -12.86
CA ALA A 361 -36.73 -4.40 -13.89
C ALA A 361 -36.39 -5.86 -13.67
N GLY A 362 -36.34 -6.35 -12.42
CA GLY A 362 -36.27 -7.79 -12.14
C GLY A 362 -37.49 -8.57 -12.66
N ALA A 363 -38.60 -7.89 -12.99
CA ALA A 363 -39.76 -8.45 -13.69
C ALA A 363 -39.70 -8.29 -15.22
N ARG A 364 -38.74 -7.52 -15.76
CA ARG A 364 -38.45 -7.40 -17.20
C ARG A 364 -37.22 -8.25 -17.52
N PRO A 365 -37.24 -9.13 -18.55
CA PRO A 365 -36.04 -9.89 -18.90
C PRO A 365 -34.90 -8.91 -19.24
N PRO A 366 -33.66 -9.15 -18.77
CA PRO A 366 -32.52 -8.31 -19.14
C PRO A 366 -32.37 -8.33 -20.66
N ASN A 367 -32.31 -7.16 -21.29
CA ASN A 367 -31.79 -7.08 -22.65
C ASN A 367 -30.35 -7.61 -22.60
N GLN A 368 -30.08 -8.68 -23.35
CA GLN A 368 -28.76 -9.29 -23.45
C GLN A 368 -27.79 -8.26 -24.04
N PHE A 369 -27.08 -7.55 -23.18
CA PHE A 369 -25.82 -6.91 -23.52
C PHE A 369 -24.72 -7.75 -22.88
N GLN A 370 -24.08 -8.55 -23.73
CA GLN A 370 -22.90 -9.32 -23.44
C GLN A 370 -21.72 -8.37 -23.56
N GLU A 371 -21.12 -7.97 -22.44
CA GLU A 371 -19.77 -7.41 -22.47
C GLU A 371 -18.80 -8.59 -22.54
N ASP A 372 -18.31 -8.87 -23.74
CA ASP A 372 -17.02 -9.52 -23.87
C ASP A 372 -15.98 -8.56 -23.29
N ILE A 373 -15.27 -9.00 -22.26
CA ILE A 373 -14.07 -8.31 -21.79
C ILE A 373 -13.10 -8.31 -22.97
N MET A 374 -12.97 -7.16 -23.64
CA MET A 374 -11.83 -6.94 -24.52
C MET A 374 -10.61 -6.86 -23.61
N VAL A 375 -9.93 -8.00 -23.49
CA VAL A 375 -8.52 -8.03 -23.14
C VAL A 375 -7.83 -7.20 -24.20
N ASP A 376 -7.08 -6.19 -23.77
CA ASP A 376 -6.12 -5.52 -24.65
C ASP A 376 -5.10 -6.60 -25.06
N GLU A 377 -5.30 -7.21 -26.24
CA GLU A 377 -4.46 -8.29 -26.78
C GLU A 377 -3.05 -7.79 -27.15
N ASP A 378 -2.78 -6.49 -27.04
CA ASP A 378 -1.50 -5.87 -27.42
C ASP A 378 -0.40 -5.97 -26.35
N ALA A 379 -0.63 -6.69 -25.24
CA ALA A 379 0.42 -6.95 -24.24
C ALA A 379 1.29 -8.19 -24.53
N HIS A 380 1.15 -8.82 -25.71
CA HIS A 380 1.80 -10.10 -25.99
C HIS A 380 3.17 -10.08 -26.68
N ASP A 381 3.71 -8.93 -27.09
CA ASP A 381 4.98 -8.88 -27.82
C ASP A 381 6.00 -7.94 -27.20
N LEU A 382 6.59 -8.31 -26.05
CA LEU A 382 7.95 -7.89 -25.66
C LEU A 382 8.56 -8.92 -24.68
N LEU A 383 8.78 -10.16 -25.16
CA LEU A 383 9.81 -11.02 -24.58
C LEU A 383 11.11 -10.75 -25.36
N VAL A 384 11.92 -9.83 -24.85
CA VAL A 384 13.34 -9.75 -25.21
C VAL A 384 14.08 -10.67 -24.23
N ASP A 385 14.91 -11.56 -24.76
CA ASP A 385 15.79 -12.49 -24.02
C ASP A 385 16.84 -11.72 -23.19
N ASP A 386 16.41 -11.06 -22.11
CA ASP A 386 17.29 -10.58 -21.05
C ASP A 386 17.30 -11.59 -19.87
N PRO A 387 18.43 -11.73 -19.17
CA PRO A 387 18.58 -12.70 -18.09
C PRO A 387 17.53 -12.47 -17.00
N SER A 388 17.01 -13.57 -16.46
CA SER A 388 15.93 -13.56 -15.48
C SER A 388 16.33 -12.73 -14.25
N PRO A 389 15.44 -11.86 -13.71
CA PRO A 389 15.68 -11.14 -12.45
C PRO A 389 16.10 -12.03 -11.28
N ALA A 390 15.73 -13.32 -11.30
CA ALA A 390 16.18 -14.32 -10.32
C ALA A 390 17.69 -14.61 -10.42
N GLU A 391 18.28 -14.60 -11.62
CA GLU A 391 19.72 -14.81 -11.82
C GLU A 391 20.54 -13.61 -11.34
N LEU A 392 20.01 -12.38 -11.45
CA LEU A 392 20.65 -11.18 -10.93
C LEU A 392 20.62 -11.11 -9.40
N VAL A 393 19.52 -11.57 -8.78
CA VAL A 393 19.39 -11.64 -7.31
C VAL A 393 20.24 -12.77 -6.74
N ASP A 394 20.27 -13.94 -7.37
CA ASP A 394 21.16 -15.04 -6.94
C ASP A 394 22.64 -14.66 -7.12
N CYS A 395 23.01 -13.95 -8.19
CA CYS A 395 24.39 -13.47 -8.38
C CYS A 395 24.79 -12.41 -7.32
N ALA A 396 23.88 -11.50 -6.94
CA ALA A 396 24.10 -10.54 -5.86
C ALA A 396 24.18 -11.21 -4.47
N LEU A 397 23.34 -12.22 -4.22
CA LEU A 397 23.36 -12.99 -2.97
C LEU A 397 24.57 -13.93 -2.87
N ASP A 398 25.06 -14.47 -3.99
CA ASP A 398 26.29 -15.25 -4.04
C ASP A 398 27.53 -14.35 -3.85
N GLN A 399 27.52 -13.11 -4.34
CA GLN A 399 28.57 -12.13 -4.03
C GLN A 399 28.60 -11.77 -2.53
N ILE A 400 27.42 -11.65 -1.90
CA ILE A 400 27.29 -11.39 -0.46
C ILE A 400 27.66 -12.62 0.38
N ARG A 401 27.33 -13.84 -0.07
CA ARG A 401 27.67 -15.10 0.63
C ARG A 401 29.15 -15.48 0.50
N ASN A 402 29.79 -15.15 -0.61
CA ASN A 402 31.19 -15.47 -0.86
C ASN A 402 32.15 -14.37 -0.38
N GLY A 403 31.63 -13.18 -0.02
CA GLY A 403 32.35 -12.16 0.74
C GLY A 403 32.26 -12.42 2.24
N ALA A 404 33.16 -13.26 2.74
CA ALA A 404 33.22 -13.68 4.14
C ALA A 404 33.07 -12.52 5.14
N THR A 405 32.04 -12.60 5.99
CA THR A 405 31.96 -11.86 7.24
C THR A 405 33.02 -12.36 8.22
N SER A 406 33.98 -11.51 8.56
CA SER A 406 34.39 -11.30 9.96
C SER A 406 35.23 -10.03 9.98
N ASP A 407 34.65 -8.93 10.45
CA ASP A 407 35.23 -8.06 11.49
C ASP A 407 34.42 -6.76 11.57
N ARG A 408 34.57 -6.07 12.70
CA ARG A 408 33.99 -4.76 13.02
C ARG A 408 34.03 -3.82 11.81
N VAL A 409 33.01 -2.96 11.68
CA VAL A 409 32.96 -1.90 10.66
C VAL A 409 34.29 -1.12 10.67
N THR A 410 35.16 -1.39 9.71
CA THR A 410 36.41 -0.66 9.51
C THR A 410 36.13 0.42 8.47
N LEU A 411 36.04 1.67 8.93
CA LEU A 411 35.85 2.84 8.08
C LEU A 411 37.03 2.97 7.11
N GLN A 412 36.75 3.05 5.80
CA GLN A 412 37.82 3.18 4.81
C GLN A 412 38.27 4.65 4.72
N LEU A 413 39.58 4.88 4.62
CA LEU A 413 40.18 6.23 4.55
C LEU A 413 39.66 7.06 3.37
N GLU A 414 39.24 6.39 2.30
CA GLU A 414 38.65 6.98 1.10
C GLU A 414 37.28 7.63 1.36
N GLU A 415 36.58 7.17 2.41
CA GLU A 415 35.25 7.63 2.79
C GLU A 415 35.28 8.80 3.79
N GLN A 416 36.48 9.14 4.29
CA GLN A 416 36.69 10.14 5.35
C GLN A 416 36.08 11.51 4.98
N ALA A 417 36.27 11.97 3.74
CA ALA A 417 35.76 13.27 3.30
C ALA A 417 34.21 13.32 3.26
N ALA A 418 33.56 12.20 2.94
CA ALA A 418 32.11 12.09 2.90
C ALA A 418 31.51 12.02 4.32
N VAL A 419 32.19 11.31 5.24
CA VAL A 419 31.82 11.22 6.66
C VAL A 419 32.01 12.57 7.36
N GLU A 420 33.14 13.25 7.13
CA GLU A 420 33.40 14.60 7.65
C GLU A 420 32.38 15.63 7.13
N SER A 421 32.00 15.54 5.85
CA SER A 421 30.96 16.42 5.27
C SER A 421 29.57 16.17 5.88
N ALA A 422 29.22 14.93 6.20
CA ALA A 422 27.97 14.59 6.86
C ALA A 422 27.94 15.10 8.32
N ILE A 423 29.08 15.03 9.01
CA ILE A 423 29.20 15.55 10.39
C ILE A 423 29.21 17.08 10.43
N CYS A 424 29.82 17.74 9.43
CA CYS A 424 29.71 19.21 9.26
C CYS A 424 28.26 19.65 9.03
N ALA A 425 27.45 18.83 8.35
CA ALA A 425 26.02 19.09 8.20
C ALA A 425 25.24 18.89 9.52
N LEU A 426 25.66 17.96 10.37
CA LEU A 426 25.05 17.69 11.68
C LEU A 426 25.39 18.77 12.73
N THR A 427 26.63 19.26 12.74
CA THR A 427 27.07 20.38 13.60
C THR A 427 26.40 21.70 13.21
N ALA A 428 26.08 21.90 11.93
CA ALA A 428 25.29 23.05 11.46
C ALA A 428 23.83 23.03 11.95
N LEU A 429 23.36 21.91 12.52
CA LEU A 429 22.02 21.71 13.07
C LEU A 429 21.98 21.80 14.62
N ASP A 430 23.05 22.30 15.25
CA ASP A 430 23.18 22.54 16.70
C ASP A 430 23.04 21.26 17.57
N ILE A 431 23.44 20.11 17.01
CA ILE A 431 23.47 18.81 17.69
C ILE A 431 24.85 18.61 18.30
N ASP A 432 24.90 18.28 19.60
CA ASP A 432 26.14 18.00 20.32
C ASP A 432 26.72 16.65 19.87
N VAL A 433 27.79 16.70 19.07
CA VAL A 433 28.44 15.55 18.41
C VAL A 433 29.92 15.40 18.79
N GLU A 434 30.40 16.12 19.82
CA GLU A 434 31.83 16.11 20.22
C GLU A 434 32.32 14.70 20.59
N ASP A 435 31.58 13.94 21.40
CA ASP A 435 31.97 12.58 21.80
C ASP A 435 32.00 11.60 20.61
N MET A 436 31.14 11.82 19.61
CA MET A 436 31.06 11.00 18.41
C MET A 436 32.21 11.30 17.45
N LEU A 437 32.60 12.58 17.35
CA LEU A 437 33.77 13.05 16.60
C LEU A 437 35.06 12.45 17.16
N ASP A 438 35.27 12.51 18.48
CA ASP A 438 36.47 11.96 19.11
C ASP A 438 36.59 10.44 18.92
N SER A 439 35.47 9.72 19.00
CA SER A 439 35.43 8.29 18.72
C SER A 439 35.79 7.98 17.26
N ILE A 440 35.21 8.69 16.30
CA ILE A 440 35.47 8.46 14.86
C ILE A 440 36.90 8.85 14.48
N GLN A 441 37.39 9.97 15.00
CA GLN A 441 38.77 10.43 14.80
C GLN A 441 39.78 9.41 15.32
N THR A 442 39.52 8.85 16.51
CA THR A 442 40.35 7.79 17.09
C THR A 442 40.40 6.54 16.19
N HIS A 443 39.30 6.18 15.53
CA HIS A 443 39.27 5.04 14.62
C HIS A 443 40.02 5.31 13.30
N TYR A 444 39.93 6.52 12.74
CA TYR A 444 40.72 6.89 11.55
C TYR A 444 42.22 7.04 11.85
N ASP A 445 42.59 7.51 13.04
CA ASP A 445 43.99 7.58 13.47
C ASP A 445 44.59 6.17 13.64
N GLN A 446 43.82 5.24 14.20
CA GLN A 446 44.20 3.82 14.28
C GLN A 446 44.33 3.20 12.88
N ALA A 447 43.41 3.50 11.95
CA ALA A 447 43.49 3.01 10.58
C ALA A 447 44.72 3.55 9.82
N ARG A 448 45.06 4.83 10.00
CA ARG A 448 46.28 5.43 9.42
C ARG A 448 47.55 4.80 9.98
N GLN A 449 47.58 4.55 11.29
CA GLN A 449 48.74 3.93 11.93
C GLN A 449 48.95 2.49 11.43
N GLN A 450 47.87 1.71 11.29
CA GLN A 450 47.93 0.36 10.73
C GLN A 450 48.40 0.35 9.28
N GLN A 451 47.98 1.32 8.46
CA GLN A 451 48.44 1.43 7.07
C GLN A 451 49.93 1.81 6.99
N ALA A 452 50.39 2.74 7.83
CA ALA A 452 51.80 3.13 7.88
C ALA A 452 52.71 1.97 8.33
N GLU A 453 52.29 1.20 9.33
CA GLU A 453 53.01 0.01 9.82
C GLU A 453 53.07 -1.10 8.74
N ALA A 454 52.00 -1.28 7.95
CA ALA A 454 51.97 -2.22 6.83
C ALA A 454 52.90 -1.80 5.68
N GLU A 455 52.97 -0.49 5.37
CA GLU A 455 53.87 0.06 4.36
C GLU A 455 55.34 -0.03 4.78
N GLU A 456 55.66 0.18 6.05
CA GLU A 456 57.02 0.03 6.59
C GLU A 456 57.44 -1.45 6.62
N GLY A 457 56.53 -2.35 7.01
CA GLY A 457 56.76 -3.80 6.94
C GLY A 457 57.03 -4.30 5.52
N ASN A 458 56.30 -3.78 4.53
CA ASN A 458 56.54 -4.11 3.12
C ASN A 458 57.91 -3.62 2.61
N LYS A 459 58.36 -2.42 3.02
CA LYS A 459 59.70 -1.91 2.69
C LYS A 459 60.80 -2.77 3.28
N VAL A 460 60.69 -3.14 4.56
CA VAL A 460 61.67 -4.01 5.23
C VAL A 460 61.71 -5.38 4.56
N GLN A 461 60.57 -5.92 4.13
CA GLN A 461 60.50 -7.19 3.42
C GLN A 461 61.12 -7.11 2.01
N GLU A 462 60.94 -6.00 1.29
CA GLU A 462 61.62 -5.75 0.02
C GLU A 462 63.13 -5.64 0.17
N GLU A 463 63.61 -4.93 1.20
CA GLU A 463 65.05 -4.84 1.51
C GLU A 463 65.64 -6.20 1.91
N LEU A 464 64.91 -7.01 2.68
CA LEU A 464 65.31 -8.38 3.02
C LEU A 464 65.41 -9.25 1.76
N ASN A 465 64.40 -9.17 0.88
CA ASN A 465 64.36 -9.94 -0.36
C ASN A 465 65.49 -9.55 -1.31
N GLN A 466 65.86 -8.26 -1.38
CA GLN A 466 67.03 -7.80 -2.11
C GLN A 466 68.34 -8.33 -1.50
N HIS A 467 68.48 -8.31 -0.17
CA HIS A 467 69.65 -8.84 0.52
C HIS A 467 69.81 -10.37 0.35
N TYR A 468 68.70 -11.12 0.35
CA TYR A 468 68.71 -12.56 0.09
C TYR A 468 69.04 -12.91 -1.37
N ALA A 469 68.67 -12.05 -2.33
CA ALA A 469 69.02 -12.24 -3.74
C ALA A 469 70.52 -12.03 -4.00
N GLU A 470 71.19 -11.17 -3.23
CA GLU A 470 72.65 -10.95 -3.31
C GLU A 470 73.48 -12.12 -2.72
N PHE A 471 72.87 -12.98 -1.90
CA PHE A 471 73.55 -14.06 -1.17
C PHE A 471 73.31 -15.49 -1.71
N GLN A 472 72.67 -15.68 -2.86
CA GLN A 472 72.57 -17.02 -3.46
C GLN A 472 73.93 -17.51 -3.99
N PRO A 473 74.51 -18.61 -3.45
CA PRO A 473 75.77 -19.16 -3.95
C PRO A 473 75.54 -19.93 -5.26
N ALA A 474 76.34 -19.62 -6.27
CA ALA A 474 76.35 -20.33 -7.53
C ALA A 474 76.88 -21.78 -7.36
N GLY A 475 75.98 -22.75 -7.52
CA GLY A 475 76.25 -24.13 -7.95
C GLY A 475 76.79 -25.10 -6.89
N LEU A 476 76.27 -26.33 -6.90
CA LEU A 476 77.03 -27.59 -6.83
C LEU A 476 76.09 -28.81 -6.94
N HIS A 477 76.35 -29.60 -7.99
CA HIS A 477 76.14 -31.05 -8.17
C HIS A 477 74.72 -31.65 -8.12
N GLU A 478 74.44 -32.81 -8.72
CA GLU A 478 74.95 -33.62 -9.84
C GLU A 478 74.04 -34.85 -9.82
N LYS A 479 73.78 -35.45 -10.98
CA LYS A 479 72.95 -36.65 -11.10
C LYS A 479 73.52 -37.83 -10.31
N ALA A 480 72.69 -38.50 -9.51
CA ALA A 480 72.90 -39.90 -9.16
C ALA A 480 71.58 -40.67 -9.22
N LYS A 481 71.43 -41.48 -10.28
CA LYS A 481 70.52 -42.62 -10.34
C LYS A 481 71.13 -43.74 -9.49
N VAL A 482 70.34 -44.41 -8.65
CA VAL A 482 70.62 -45.77 -8.21
C VAL A 482 69.32 -46.58 -8.22
N ASN A 483 69.36 -47.72 -8.90
CA ASN A 483 68.33 -48.75 -8.97
C ASN A 483 68.08 -49.38 -7.60
N TYR A 484 66.83 -49.60 -7.23
CA TYR A 484 66.14 -50.91 -7.30
C TYR A 484 64.62 -50.70 -7.21
#